data_AF-A0A8T0FPP0-F1
#
_entry.id   AF-A0A8T0FPP0-F1
#
_cell.length_a   1.000
_cell.length_b   1.000
_cell.length_c   1.000
_cell.angle_alpha   90.00
_cell.angle_beta   90.00
_cell.angle_gamma   90.00
#
_symmetry.space_group_name_H-M   'P 1'
#
loop_
_entity.id
_entity.type
_entity.pdbx_description
1 polymer ?
#
loop_
_entity_poly.entity_id
_entity_poly.type
_entity_poly.pdbx_seq_one_letter_code
_entity_poly.pdbx_strand_id
1 'polypeptide(L)' 'MEYKKNLLENVHFGLKLPANESKSSLIRGNYLYYHYKCDGFNDVGWGCGYRTLQTICSWVKNHFDIQDSKSAPE' A
#
# COMPACT_ATOMS: atom_id res chain seq x y z
N MET A 1 -0.78 4.83 -15.41
CA MET A 1 0.47 5.63 -15.37
C MET A 1 1.62 4.71 -15.00
N GLU A 2 2.71 4.80 -15.76
CA GLU A 2 3.78 3.80 -15.87
C GLU A 2 4.56 3.53 -14.58
N TYR A 3 4.61 4.49 -13.65
CA TYR A 3 5.32 4.35 -12.37
C TYR A 3 4.69 3.36 -11.38
N LYS A 4 3.38 3.07 -11.48
CA LYS A 4 2.72 2.10 -10.59
C LYS A 4 3.28 0.68 -10.76
N LYS A 5 3.84 0.34 -11.92
CA LYS A 5 4.36 -1.01 -12.21
C LYS A 5 5.60 -1.38 -11.38
N ASN A 6 6.27 -0.41 -10.76
CA ASN A 6 7.51 -0.63 -10.02
C ASN A 6 7.35 -0.48 -8.49
N LEU A 7 6.14 -0.20 -8.01
CA LEU A 7 5.89 -0.06 -6.57
C LEU A 7 5.75 -1.45 -5.93
N LEU A 8 6.33 -1.60 -4.74
CA LEU A 8 6.21 -2.83 -3.96
C LEU A 8 4.81 -2.93 -3.34
N GLU A 9 4.22 -4.11 -3.38
CA GLU A 9 2.95 -4.40 -2.72
C GLU A 9 3.21 -5.05 -1.35
N ASN A 10 2.41 -4.69 -0.35
CA ASN A 10 2.36 -5.36 0.96
C ASN A 10 3.75 -5.59 1.60
N VAL A 11 4.59 -4.56 1.61
CA VAL A 11 5.99 -4.61 2.11
C VAL A 11 6.14 -5.09 3.57
N HIS A 12 5.04 -5.24 4.31
CA HIS A 12 5.02 -5.82 5.66
C HIS A 12 5.00 -7.35 5.68
N PHE A 13 4.72 -8.02 4.55
CA PHE A 13 4.68 -9.48 4.46
C PHE A 13 6.08 -10.09 4.62
N GLY A 14 6.17 -11.19 5.37
CA GLY A 14 7.43 -11.89 5.64
C GLY A 14 8.29 -11.28 6.75
N LEU A 15 7.90 -10.13 7.32
CA LEU A 15 8.55 -9.59 8.51
C LEU A 15 8.24 -10.45 9.73
N LYS A 16 9.26 -10.72 10.54
CA LYS A 16 9.07 -11.37 11.84
C LYS A 16 8.28 -10.45 12.76
N LEU A 17 7.41 -11.03 13.57
CA LEU A 17 6.76 -10.28 14.65
C LEU A 17 7.83 -9.75 15.62
N PRO A 18 7.63 -8.55 16.20
CA PRO A 18 8.52 -8.04 17.25
C PRO A 18 8.62 -9.03 18.41
N ALA A 19 9.81 -9.15 18.99
CA ALA A 19 10.01 -10.01 20.15
C ALA A 19 9.14 -9.52 21.32
N ASN A 20 8.53 -10.45 22.05
CA ASN A 20 7.66 -10.22 23.22
C ASN A 20 6.23 -9.75 22.92
N GLU A 21 5.79 -9.75 21.66
CA GLU A 21 4.39 -9.51 21.33
C GLU A 21 3.56 -10.79 21.45
N SER A 22 2.59 -10.81 22.35
CA SER A 22 1.66 -11.94 22.53
C SER A 22 0.48 -11.89 21.55
N LYS A 23 0.17 -10.71 21.00
CA LYS A 23 -0.95 -10.49 20.08
C LYS A 23 -0.65 -9.32 19.13
N SER A 24 -0.79 -9.57 17.85
CA SER A 24 -0.66 -8.55 16.79
C SER A 24 -1.90 -8.53 15.91
N SER A 25 -2.29 -7.33 15.47
CA SER A 25 -3.32 -7.14 14.44
C SER A 25 -2.68 -6.52 13.20
N LEU A 26 -3.00 -7.06 12.04
CA LEU A 26 -2.53 -6.56 10.75
C LEU A 26 -3.70 -5.99 9.95
N ILE A 27 -3.36 -5.13 9.00
CA ILE A 27 -4.30 -4.64 8.01
C ILE A 27 -4.82 -5.81 7.15
N ARG A 28 -6.05 -5.68 6.63
CA ARG A 28 -6.62 -6.60 5.64
C ARG A 28 -6.66 -5.90 4.29
N GLY A 29 -6.40 -6.61 3.20
CA GLY A 29 -6.35 -6.05 1.85
C GLY A 29 -4.94 -5.62 1.42
N ASN A 30 -4.80 -5.25 0.15
CA ASN A 30 -3.50 -4.97 -0.48
C ASN A 30 -3.25 -3.47 -0.60
N TYR A 31 -2.00 -3.04 -0.45
CA TYR A 31 -1.58 -1.66 -0.70
C TYR A 31 -0.21 -1.59 -1.39
N LEU A 32 0.03 -0.48 -2.09
CA LEU A 32 1.32 -0.17 -2.69
C LEU A 32 2.14 0.75 -1.78
N TYR A 33 3.44 0.50 -1.69
CA TYR A 33 4.37 1.30 -0.92
C TYR A 33 4.85 2.52 -1.72
N TYR A 34 4.27 3.69 -1.44
CA TYR A 34 4.73 4.96 -2.00
C TYR A 34 5.83 5.57 -1.14
N HIS A 35 6.87 6.07 -1.80
CA HIS A 35 8.04 6.64 -1.16
C HIS A 35 8.58 7.81 -1.99
N TYR A 36 9.56 8.54 -1.45
CA TYR A 36 10.19 9.63 -2.19
C TYR A 36 10.69 9.20 -3.55
N LYS A 37 10.52 10.06 -4.55
CA LYS A 37 11.00 9.86 -5.93
C LYS A 37 10.42 8.64 -6.66
N CYS A 38 9.41 7.96 -6.11
CA CYS A 38 8.87 6.73 -6.71
C CYS A 38 8.19 6.94 -8.07
N ASP A 39 7.82 8.18 -8.39
CA ASP A 39 7.18 8.61 -9.64
C ASP A 39 8.04 9.60 -10.45
N GLY A 40 9.34 9.68 -10.13
CA GLY A 40 10.28 10.60 -10.80
C GLY A 40 10.27 12.03 -10.26
N PHE A 41 9.35 12.37 -9.36
CA PHE A 41 9.28 13.71 -8.75
C PHE A 41 10.13 13.79 -7.47
N ASN A 42 10.97 14.83 -7.35
CA ASN A 42 11.85 14.99 -6.18
C ASN A 42 11.16 15.73 -5.04
N ASP A 43 10.53 14.95 -4.16
CA ASP A 43 9.79 15.43 -2.99
C ASP A 43 10.51 15.18 -1.65
N VAL A 44 11.82 14.93 -1.70
CA VAL A 44 12.64 14.71 -0.49
C VAL A 44 12.57 15.95 0.42
N GLY A 45 12.28 15.70 1.70
CA GLY A 45 12.21 16.74 2.74
C GLY A 45 10.83 17.36 2.94
N TRP A 46 9.86 17.12 2.06
CA TRP A 46 8.52 17.72 2.18
C TRP A 46 7.36 16.81 1.74
N GLY A 47 7.62 15.77 0.95
CA GLY A 47 6.61 14.92 0.34
C GLY A 47 6.01 13.81 1.21
N CYS A 48 6.48 13.62 2.45
CA CYS A 48 6.14 12.41 3.23
C CYS A 48 4.63 12.24 3.44
N GLY A 49 3.91 13.33 3.72
CA GLY A 49 2.45 13.30 3.87
C GLY A 49 1.74 12.83 2.59
N TYR A 50 2.20 13.29 1.42
CA TYR A 50 1.65 12.89 0.12
C TYR A 50 1.90 11.39 -0.15
N ARG A 51 3.10 10.87 0.16
CA ARG A 51 3.42 9.45 -0.04
C ARG A 51 2.62 8.53 0.88
N THR A 52 2.40 8.95 2.13
CA THR A 52 1.48 8.25 3.04
C THR A 52 0.04 8.27 2.50
N LEU A 53 -0.45 9.42 2.05
CA LEU A 53 -1.78 9.53 1.45
C LEU A 53 -1.94 8.62 0.23
N GLN A 54 -0.96 8.61 -0.68
CA GLN A 54 -0.97 7.73 -1.86
C GLN A 54 -1.02 6.24 -1.48
N THR A 55 -0.28 5.84 -0.44
CA THR A 55 -0.33 4.48 0.11
C THR A 55 -1.74 4.13 0.60
N ILE A 56 -2.38 5.01 1.39
CA ILE A 56 -3.76 4.82 1.86
C ILE A 56 -4.75 4.77 0.68
N CYS A 57 -4.64 5.70 -0.28
CA CYS A 57 -5.51 5.71 -1.47
C CYS A 57 -5.39 4.41 -2.29
N SER A 58 -4.19 3.82 -2.37
CA SER A 58 -4.00 2.54 -3.06
C SER A 58 -4.74 1.39 -2.37
N TRP A 59 -4.71 1.37 -1.03
CA TRP A 59 -5.46 0.40 -0.23
C TRP A 59 -6.97 0.54 -0.45
N VAL A 60 -7.48 1.77 -0.38
CA VAL A 60 -8.90 2.08 -0.60
C VAL A 60 -9.34 1.62 -2.00
N LYS A 61 -8.57 1.96 -3.04
CA LYS A 61 -8.86 1.53 -4.42
C LYS A 61 -8.90 0.01 -4.53
N ASN A 62 -7.89 -0.70 -4.02
CA ASN A 62 -7.84 -2.16 -4.07
C ASN A 62 -9.02 -2.79 -3.31
N HIS A 63 -9.47 -2.17 -2.23
CA HIS A 63 -10.60 -2.67 -1.46
C HIS A 63 -11.92 -2.61 -2.23
N PHE A 64 -12.13 -1.55 -3.01
CA PHE A 64 -13.31 -1.41 -3.87
C PHE A 64 -13.23 -2.30 -5.10
N ASP A 65 -12.06 -2.41 -5.73
CA ASP A 65 -11.86 -3.30 -6.89
C ASP A 65 -12.17 -4.78 -6.52
N ILE A 66 -11.83 -5.23 -5.30
CA ILE A 66 -12.18 -6.58 -4.80
C ILE A 66 -13.69 -6.74 -4.61
N GLN A 67 -14.40 -5.70 -4.18
CA GLN A 67 -15.85 -5.77 -3.99
C GLN A 67 -16.59 -5.88 -5.33
N ASP A 68 -16.16 -5.10 -6.32
CA ASP A 68 -16.74 -5.13 -7.67
C ASP A 68 -16.48 -6.47 -8.39
N SER A 69 -15.31 -7.09 -8.17
CA SER A 69 -15.03 -8.43 -8.73
C SER A 69 -15.87 -9.55 -8.12
N LYS A 70 -16.39 -9.36 -6.90
CA LYS A 70 -17.23 -10.35 -6.20
C LYS A 70 -18.71 -10.24 -6.52
N SER A 71 -19.13 -9.15 -7.17
CA SER A 71 -20.50 -8.87 -7.57
C SER A 71 -20.76 -9.09 -9.08
N ALA A 72 -19.73 -9.46 -9.85
CA ALA A 72 -19.92 -9.91 -11.23
C ALA A 72 -20.56 -11.32 -11.25
N PRO A 73 -21.66 -11.54 -11.99
CA PRO A 73 -22.26 -12.88 -12.11
C PRO A 73 -21.32 -13.83 -12.89
N GLU A 74 -21.32 -15.11 -12.50
CA GLU A 74 -20.65 -16.22 -13.22
C GLU A 74 -21.16 -16.39 -14.65
#